data_AF-A0A1H9USJ7-F1
#
_entry.id   AF-A0A1H9USJ7-F1
#
_cell.length_a   1.000
_cell.length_b   1.000
_cell.length_c   1.000
_cell.angle_alpha   90.00
_cell.angle_beta   90.00
_cell.angle_gamma   90.00
#
_symmetry.space_group_name_H-M   'P 1'
#
loop_
_entity.id
_entity.type
_entity.pdbx_description
1 polymer ?
#
loop_
_entity_poly.entity_id
_entity_poly.type
_entity_poly.pdbx_seq_one_letter_code
_entity_poly.pdbx_strand_id
1 'polypeptide(L)'
;MPLTDHEADQVVELVYATAEVLGQEIRPAAAALIADDLNAYPFAEIGRALARCRAELHGKLTLAAIIERLPSANAHLSGNEAWALALHSTDEQETVVWTPEIARAFAAAKPVLDGRDKVGARMAFLAAYERELAAAKAEARQPEWQVSLGHDPMRREIVLNDAVSAGKLPAPKVAHLLPPPDKPVTEEGKRQRKKVVSHLRDIINQPVDSKAQQRREAREREEARRRELLAQAGEPLAATGGR
;
A
#
# COMPACT_ATOMS: atom_id res chain seq x y z
N MET A 1 -13.72 -12.32 8.83
CA MET A 1 -14.46 -13.46 8.27
C MET A 1 -15.84 -13.38 8.87
N PRO A 2 -16.92 -13.43 8.07
CA PRO A 2 -18.27 -13.41 8.61
C PRO A 2 -18.48 -14.61 9.54
N LEU A 3 -19.38 -14.45 10.50
CA LEU A 3 -19.82 -15.53 11.38
C LEU A 3 -20.46 -16.66 10.57
N THR A 4 -20.28 -17.89 11.02
CA THR A 4 -21.08 -19.02 10.53
C THR A 4 -22.52 -18.91 11.05
N ASP A 5 -23.48 -19.56 10.39
CA ASP A 5 -24.90 -19.53 10.82
C ASP A 5 -25.06 -19.96 12.29
N HIS A 6 -24.34 -21.01 12.70
CA HIS A 6 -24.32 -21.48 14.08
C HIS A 6 -23.73 -20.44 15.05
N GLU A 7 -22.65 -19.74 14.67
CA GLU A 7 -22.09 -18.67 15.49
C GLU A 7 -23.04 -17.47 15.58
N ALA A 8 -23.74 -17.14 14.49
CA ALA A 8 -24.73 -16.06 14.48
C ALA A 8 -25.89 -16.36 15.46
N ASP A 9 -26.43 -17.58 15.44
CA ASP A 9 -27.44 -18.03 16.41
C ASP A 9 -26.90 -17.93 17.85
N GLN A 10 -25.66 -18.36 18.09
CA GLN A 10 -25.03 -18.22 19.39
C GLN A 10 -24.84 -16.76 19.83
N VAL A 11 -24.54 -15.85 18.91
CA VAL A 11 -24.45 -14.42 19.23
C VAL A 11 -25.81 -13.87 19.67
N VAL A 12 -26.90 -14.26 19.01
CA VAL A 12 -28.27 -13.85 19.42
C VAL A 12 -28.54 -14.30 20.86
N GLU A 13 -28.27 -15.58 21.17
CA GLU A 13 -28.44 -16.13 22.52
C GLU A 13 -27.58 -15.39 23.57
N LEU A 14 -26.33 -15.06 23.21
CA LEU A 14 -25.44 -14.32 24.11
C LEU A 14 -25.87 -12.88 24.35
N VAL A 15 -26.42 -12.20 23.33
CA VAL A 15 -26.99 -10.85 23.47
C VAL A 15 -28.18 -10.90 24.41
N TYR A 16 -29.06 -11.88 24.23
CA TYR A 16 -30.20 -12.13 25.10
C TYR A 16 -29.81 -12.34 26.56
N ALA A 17 -28.97 -13.34 26.82
CA ALA A 17 -28.52 -13.66 28.16
C ALA A 17 -27.79 -12.48 28.82
N THR A 18 -27.01 -11.72 28.04
CA THR A 18 -26.32 -10.53 28.56
C THR A 18 -27.28 -9.43 28.96
N ALA A 19 -28.34 -9.21 28.18
CA ALA A 19 -29.34 -8.21 28.52
C ALA A 19 -30.15 -8.58 29.75
N GLU A 20 -30.53 -9.86 29.87
CA GLU A 20 -31.25 -10.39 31.03
C GLU A 20 -30.43 -10.23 32.31
N VAL A 21 -29.14 -10.55 32.26
CA VAL A 21 -28.20 -10.32 33.38
C VAL A 21 -28.12 -8.84 33.76
N LEU A 22 -28.23 -7.94 32.77
CA LEU A 22 -28.26 -6.48 32.98
C LEU A 22 -29.67 -5.95 33.32
N GLY A 23 -30.62 -6.83 33.64
CA GLY A 23 -31.97 -6.47 34.07
C GLY A 23 -32.84 -5.91 32.94
N GLN A 24 -32.60 -6.30 31.69
CA GLN A 24 -33.35 -5.84 30.52
C GLN A 24 -33.97 -7.00 29.77
N GLU A 25 -35.17 -6.76 29.27
CA GLU A 25 -35.82 -7.61 28.27
C GLU A 25 -35.61 -7.00 26.89
N ILE A 26 -35.02 -7.78 25.97
CA ILE A 26 -34.85 -7.39 24.56
C ILE A 26 -35.83 -8.21 23.72
N ARG A 27 -36.41 -7.60 22.68
CA ARG A 27 -37.27 -8.32 21.73
C ARG A 27 -36.44 -9.14 20.73
N PRO A 28 -36.97 -10.26 20.19
CA PRO A 28 -36.20 -11.13 19.27
C PRO A 28 -35.65 -10.40 18.06
N ALA A 29 -36.48 -9.58 17.43
CA ALA A 29 -36.05 -8.77 16.28
C ALA A 29 -34.89 -7.82 16.62
N ALA A 30 -34.86 -7.25 17.83
CA ALA A 30 -33.79 -6.34 18.23
C ALA A 30 -32.48 -7.10 18.54
N ALA A 31 -32.56 -8.27 19.18
CA ALA A 31 -31.38 -9.11 19.41
C ALA A 31 -30.78 -9.63 18.09
N ALA A 32 -31.64 -10.01 17.13
CA ALA A 32 -31.22 -10.42 15.79
C ALA A 32 -30.50 -9.30 15.03
N LEU A 33 -31.02 -8.06 15.08
CA LEU A 33 -30.37 -6.90 14.46
C LEU A 33 -29.00 -6.61 15.11
N ILE A 34 -28.91 -6.67 16.44
CA ILE A 34 -27.62 -6.50 17.13
C ILE A 34 -26.62 -7.59 16.70
N ALA A 35 -27.06 -8.84 16.57
CA ALA A 35 -26.19 -9.93 16.13
C ALA A 35 -25.72 -9.75 14.68
N ASP A 36 -26.60 -9.31 13.78
CA ASP A 36 -26.28 -9.00 12.39
C ASP A 36 -25.26 -7.86 12.29
N ASP A 37 -25.44 -6.77 13.05
CA ASP A 37 -24.48 -5.67 13.14
C ASP A 37 -23.10 -6.12 13.67
N LEU A 38 -23.07 -7.17 14.50
CA LEU A 38 -21.84 -7.73 15.05
C LEU A 38 -21.15 -8.72 14.11
N ASN A 39 -21.78 -9.13 13.01
CA ASN A 39 -21.26 -10.12 12.06
C ASN A 39 -19.91 -9.71 11.41
N ALA A 40 -19.59 -8.42 11.42
CA ALA A 40 -18.30 -7.91 10.96
C ALA A 40 -17.11 -8.29 11.87
N TYR A 41 -17.37 -8.79 13.08
CA TYR A 41 -16.36 -9.03 14.11
C TYR A 41 -16.19 -10.53 14.43
N PRO A 42 -15.00 -10.95 14.89
CA PRO A 42 -14.78 -12.35 15.24
C PRO A 42 -15.66 -12.81 16.41
N PHE A 43 -16.26 -14.01 16.30
CA PHE A 43 -17.11 -14.61 17.35
C PHE A 43 -16.48 -14.54 18.75
N ALA A 44 -15.19 -14.92 18.85
CA ALA A 44 -14.47 -14.91 20.11
C ALA A 44 -14.30 -13.50 20.71
N GLU A 45 -14.20 -12.45 19.88
CA GLU A 45 -14.18 -11.07 20.36
C GLU A 45 -15.56 -10.64 20.87
N ILE A 46 -16.63 -10.96 20.15
CA ILE A 46 -18.01 -10.66 20.54
C ILE A 46 -18.32 -11.28 21.91
N GLY A 47 -18.00 -12.56 22.10
CA GLY A 47 -18.21 -13.25 23.37
C GLY A 47 -17.48 -12.58 24.55
N ARG A 48 -16.23 -12.15 24.34
CA ARG A 48 -15.46 -11.40 25.35
C ARG A 48 -16.04 -10.01 25.61
N ALA A 49 -16.47 -9.30 24.57
CA ALA A 49 -17.08 -7.98 24.70
C ALA A 49 -18.37 -8.05 25.52
N LEU A 50 -19.25 -9.02 25.23
CA LEU A 50 -20.47 -9.27 25.99
C LEU A 50 -20.17 -9.69 27.45
N ALA A 51 -19.13 -10.49 27.68
CA ALA A 51 -18.69 -10.82 29.04
C ALA A 51 -18.26 -9.58 29.83
N ARG A 52 -17.52 -8.67 29.20
CA ARG A 52 -17.15 -7.38 29.79
C ARG A 52 -18.37 -6.48 30.01
N CYS A 53 -19.36 -6.49 29.10
CA CYS A 53 -20.61 -5.77 29.31
C CYS A 53 -21.28 -6.20 30.63
N ARG A 54 -21.37 -7.51 30.91
CA ARG A 54 -21.95 -8.02 32.16
C ARG A 54 -21.16 -7.60 33.40
N ALA A 55 -19.83 -7.47 33.29
CA ALA A 55 -18.97 -7.13 34.41
C ALA A 55 -18.89 -5.62 34.71
N GLU A 56 -19.01 -4.78 33.68
CA GLU A 56 -18.66 -3.35 33.75
C GLU A 56 -19.86 -2.40 33.56
N LEU A 57 -20.95 -2.84 32.93
CA LEU A 57 -22.08 -1.94 32.64
C LEU A 57 -23.01 -1.78 33.84
N HIS A 58 -23.35 -0.53 34.13
CA HIS A 58 -24.35 -0.15 35.13
C HIS A 58 -25.67 0.33 34.49
N GLY A 59 -25.98 -0.14 33.28
CA GLY A 59 -27.12 0.36 32.50
C GLY A 59 -27.49 -0.53 31.31
N LYS A 60 -28.09 0.10 30.28
CA LYS A 60 -28.65 -0.62 29.15
C LYS A 60 -27.59 -1.30 28.28
N LEU A 61 -27.84 -2.55 27.88
CA LEU A 61 -27.08 -3.19 26.82
C LEU A 61 -27.46 -2.50 25.51
N THR A 62 -26.50 -1.78 24.94
CA THR A 62 -26.65 -1.14 23.63
C THR A 62 -25.58 -1.69 22.70
N LEU A 63 -25.84 -1.65 21.39
CA LEU A 63 -24.84 -2.02 20.38
C LEU A 63 -23.54 -1.20 20.58
N ALA A 64 -23.66 0.11 20.83
CA ALA A 64 -22.52 0.97 21.14
C ALA A 64 -21.68 0.44 22.32
N ALA A 65 -22.32 0.03 23.41
CA ALA A 65 -21.62 -0.51 24.58
C ALA A 65 -20.87 -1.82 24.30
N ILE A 66 -21.34 -2.62 23.34
CA ILE A 66 -20.67 -3.84 22.88
C ILE A 66 -19.48 -3.46 21.97
N ILE A 67 -19.70 -2.57 20.99
CA ILE A 67 -18.69 -2.10 20.04
C ILE A 67 -17.51 -1.42 20.75
N GLU A 68 -17.76 -0.61 21.78
CA GLU A 68 -16.72 0.01 22.61
C GLU A 68 -15.80 -1.02 23.29
N ARG A 69 -16.25 -2.26 23.45
CA ARG A 69 -15.50 -3.36 24.07
C ARG A 69 -14.89 -4.33 23.08
N LEU A 70 -15.15 -4.16 21.78
CA LEU A 70 -14.55 -4.95 20.70
C LEU A 70 -13.15 -4.41 20.35
N PRO A 71 -12.07 -5.20 20.48
CA PRO A 71 -10.73 -4.77 20.11
C PRO A 71 -10.63 -4.35 18.63
N SER A 72 -11.19 -5.15 17.72
CA SER A 72 -11.18 -4.86 16.28
C SER A 72 -11.98 -3.61 15.89
N ALA A 73 -13.05 -3.27 16.62
CA ALA A 73 -13.77 -2.01 16.39
C ALA A 73 -12.95 -0.77 16.81
N ASN A 74 -11.96 -0.97 17.68
CA ASN A 74 -11.11 0.07 18.24
C ASN A 74 -9.64 -0.10 17.82
N ALA A 75 -9.39 -0.75 16.68
CA ALA A 75 -8.04 -1.01 16.17
C ALA A 75 -7.33 0.24 15.62
N HIS A 76 -8.09 1.31 15.34
CA HIS A 76 -7.53 2.59 14.90
C HIS A 76 -6.79 3.28 16.06
N LEU A 77 -5.65 3.91 15.75
CA LEU A 77 -4.89 4.69 16.74
C LEU A 77 -5.73 5.83 17.30
N SER A 78 -5.54 6.17 18.57
CA SER A 78 -6.11 7.40 19.13
C SER A 78 -5.52 8.62 18.41
N GLY A 79 -6.22 9.76 18.46
CA GLY A 79 -5.76 10.97 17.77
C GLY A 79 -4.36 11.43 18.18
N ASN A 80 -3.97 11.23 19.44
CA ASN A 80 -2.63 11.60 19.92
C ASN A 80 -1.55 10.62 19.47
N GLU A 81 -1.83 9.32 19.46
CA GLU A 81 -0.92 8.32 18.94
C GLU A 81 -0.72 8.49 17.43
N ALA A 82 -1.81 8.73 16.70
CA ALA A 82 -1.79 9.02 15.27
C ALA A 82 -0.99 10.30 14.95
N TRP A 83 -1.16 11.36 15.76
CA TRP A 83 -0.38 12.59 15.64
C TRP A 83 1.11 12.36 15.87
N ALA A 84 1.46 11.66 16.95
CA ALA A 84 2.84 11.33 17.27
C ALA A 84 3.51 10.52 16.15
N LEU A 85 2.80 9.52 15.60
CA LEU A 85 3.25 8.76 14.44
C LEU A 85 3.46 9.66 13.22
N ALA A 86 2.47 10.51 12.89
CA ALA A 86 2.53 11.37 11.72
C ALA A 86 3.68 12.39 11.76
N LEU A 87 4.04 12.89 12.95
CA LEU A 87 5.17 13.82 13.11
C LEU A 87 6.51 13.27 12.63
N HIS A 88 6.73 11.95 12.69
CA HIS A 88 7.95 11.33 12.17
C HIS A 88 8.12 11.59 10.66
N SER A 89 7.02 11.74 9.92
CA SER A 89 7.06 12.02 8.48
C SER A 89 7.55 13.43 8.12
N THR A 90 7.79 14.30 9.11
CA THR A 90 8.42 15.61 8.88
C THR A 90 9.92 15.51 8.58
N ASP A 91 10.57 14.43 8.97
CA ASP A 91 11.94 14.12 8.61
C ASP A 91 11.94 13.21 7.37
N GLU A 92 12.47 13.71 6.25
CA GLU A 92 12.52 12.95 4.99
C GLU A 92 13.43 11.71 5.07
N GLN A 93 14.27 11.60 6.11
CA GLN A 93 15.03 10.38 6.37
C GLN A 93 14.17 9.26 6.95
N GLU A 94 13.07 9.59 7.62
CA GLU A 94 12.24 8.64 8.36
C GLU A 94 11.26 7.91 7.45
N THR A 95 11.16 6.59 7.65
CA THR A 95 10.10 5.76 7.08
C THR A 95 8.97 5.69 8.08
N VAL A 96 7.73 5.90 7.63
CA VAL A 96 6.54 5.87 8.50
C VAL A 96 5.57 4.80 8.01
N VAL A 97 5.10 3.97 8.93
CA VAL A 97 4.01 3.02 8.68
C VAL A 97 2.74 3.53 9.35
N TRP A 98 1.83 4.04 8.54
CA TRP A 98 0.60 4.74 8.96
C TRP A 98 -0.59 4.30 8.13
N THR A 99 -1.79 4.80 8.45
CA THR A 99 -3.00 4.53 7.66
C THR A 99 -3.33 5.70 6.73
N PRO A 100 -4.16 5.50 5.69
CA PRO A 100 -4.64 6.59 4.84
C PRO A 100 -5.34 7.72 5.61
N GLU A 101 -6.08 7.40 6.68
CA GLU A 101 -6.74 8.37 7.56
C GLU A 101 -5.73 9.29 8.23
N ILE A 102 -4.64 8.72 8.76
CA ILE A 102 -3.54 9.48 9.38
C ILE A 102 -2.87 10.37 8.33
N ALA A 103 -2.58 9.83 7.15
CA ALA A 103 -1.92 10.58 6.07
C ALA A 103 -2.78 11.77 5.58
N ARG A 104 -4.09 11.58 5.38
CA ARG A 104 -5.02 12.65 4.97
C ARG A 104 -5.17 13.72 6.06
N ALA A 105 -5.29 13.31 7.32
CA ALA A 105 -5.35 14.24 8.44
C ALA A 105 -4.06 15.05 8.59
N PHE A 106 -2.90 14.42 8.37
CA PHE A 106 -1.61 15.09 8.40
C PHE A 106 -1.44 16.09 7.26
N ALA A 107 -1.88 15.74 6.05
CA ALA A 107 -1.88 16.67 4.92
C ALA A 107 -2.70 17.94 5.20
N ALA A 108 -3.84 17.82 5.88
CA ALA A 108 -4.65 18.98 6.28
C ALA A 108 -3.96 19.87 7.34
N ALA A 109 -3.17 19.27 8.24
CA ALA A 109 -2.44 19.99 9.29
C ALA A 109 -1.11 20.61 8.80
N LYS A 110 -0.55 20.09 7.70
CA LYS A 110 0.80 20.42 7.22
C LYS A 110 1.02 21.92 6.95
N PRO A 111 0.11 22.68 6.32
CA PRO A 111 0.31 24.12 6.11
C PRO A 111 0.47 24.91 7.41
N VAL A 112 -0.27 24.54 8.45
CA VAL A 112 -0.19 25.18 9.79
C VAL A 112 1.13 24.81 10.47
N LEU A 113 1.55 23.55 10.33
CA LEU A 113 2.82 23.06 10.87
C LEU A 113 4.02 23.74 10.21
N ASP A 114 3.99 23.91 8.88
CA ASP A 114 5.01 24.59 8.10
C ASP A 114 5.09 26.10 8.49
N GLY A 115 3.96 26.67 8.92
CA GLY A 115 3.89 27.98 9.58
C GLY A 115 4.48 28.04 11.00
N ARG A 116 5.04 26.92 11.51
CA ARG A 116 5.61 26.74 12.85
C ARG A 116 4.63 26.84 14.02
N ASP A 117 3.33 26.79 13.75
CA ASP A 117 2.31 26.66 14.80
C ASP A 117 2.02 25.17 15.09
N LYS A 118 2.80 24.58 16.00
CA LYS A 118 2.65 23.17 16.38
C LYS A 118 1.32 22.89 17.07
N VAL A 119 0.77 23.85 17.82
CA VAL A 119 -0.48 23.67 18.56
C VAL A 119 -1.64 23.72 17.58
N GLY A 120 -1.69 24.74 16.72
CA GLY A 120 -2.69 24.84 15.65
C GLY A 120 -2.64 23.65 14.71
N ALA A 121 -1.44 23.18 14.34
CA ALA A 121 -1.29 21.99 13.50
C ALA A 121 -1.87 20.74 14.17
N ARG A 122 -1.57 20.51 15.45
CA ARG A 122 -2.15 19.38 16.19
C ARG A 122 -3.68 19.48 16.27
N MET A 123 -4.22 20.67 16.50
CA MET A 123 -5.68 20.87 16.54
C MET A 123 -6.34 20.59 15.18
N ALA A 124 -5.73 21.08 14.09
CA ALA A 124 -6.18 20.80 12.74
C ALA A 124 -6.10 19.31 12.40
N PHE A 125 -5.01 18.64 12.81
CA PHE A 125 -4.84 17.20 12.65
C PHE A 125 -5.94 16.42 13.38
N LEU A 126 -6.14 16.68 14.68
CA LEU A 126 -7.12 15.94 15.49
C LEU A 126 -8.53 16.09 14.91
N ALA A 127 -8.92 17.30 14.52
CA ALA A 127 -10.22 17.56 13.91
C ALA A 127 -10.38 16.86 12.55
N ALA A 128 -9.33 16.79 11.73
CA ALA A 128 -9.36 16.08 10.45
C ALA A 128 -9.41 14.56 10.64
N TYR A 129 -8.56 14.04 11.54
CA TYR A 129 -8.48 12.61 11.84
C TYR A 129 -9.78 12.07 12.44
N GLU A 130 -10.45 12.84 13.31
CA GLU A 130 -11.76 12.46 13.85
C GLU A 130 -12.82 12.28 12.75
N ARG A 131 -12.83 13.16 11.73
CA ARG A 131 -13.73 13.01 10.57
C ARG A 131 -13.40 11.77 9.74
N GLU A 132 -12.11 11.53 9.49
CA GLU A 132 -11.64 10.35 8.76
C GLU A 132 -11.99 9.05 9.49
N LEU A 133 -11.84 9.02 10.82
CA LEU A 133 -12.25 7.89 11.65
C LEU A 133 -13.76 7.70 11.69
N ALA A 134 -14.54 8.78 11.76
CA ALA A 134 -16.00 8.67 11.71
C ALA A 134 -16.47 8.03 10.40
N ALA A 135 -15.88 8.43 9.26
CA ALA A 135 -16.16 7.82 7.97
C ALA A 135 -15.72 6.34 7.93
N ALA A 136 -14.51 6.02 8.42
CA ALA A 136 -14.04 4.63 8.47
C ALA A 136 -14.93 3.74 9.35
N LYS A 137 -15.38 4.23 10.51
CA LYS A 137 -16.28 3.52 11.41
C LYS A 137 -17.66 3.30 10.81
N ALA A 138 -18.22 4.31 10.12
CA ALA A 138 -19.51 4.19 9.44
C ALA A 138 -19.51 3.09 8.36
N GLU A 139 -18.36 2.85 7.73
CA GLU A 139 -18.15 1.81 6.73
C GLU A 139 -17.56 0.51 7.30
N ALA A 140 -17.44 0.39 8.63
CA ALA A 140 -16.79 -0.72 9.34
C ALA A 140 -15.37 -1.06 8.82
N ARG A 141 -14.65 -0.06 8.29
CA ARG A 141 -13.30 -0.24 7.75
C ARG A 141 -12.28 -0.43 8.87
N GLN A 142 -11.52 -1.51 8.74
CA GLN A 142 -10.36 -1.79 9.57
C GLN A 142 -9.16 -0.91 9.14
N PRO A 143 -8.20 -0.62 10.05
CA PRO A 143 -7.00 0.11 9.70
C PRO A 143 -6.19 -0.60 8.61
N GLU A 144 -6.05 0.03 7.44
CA GLU A 144 -5.14 -0.45 6.40
C GLU A 144 -3.79 0.26 6.55
N TRP A 145 -2.76 -0.50 6.89
CA TRP A 145 -1.42 0.06 7.08
C TRP A 145 -0.66 0.13 5.75
N GLN A 146 -0.03 1.28 5.52
CA GLN A 146 0.79 1.57 4.35
C GLN A 146 2.11 2.22 4.77
N VAL A 147 3.09 2.13 3.87
CA VAL A 147 4.45 2.66 4.09
C VAL A 147 4.60 3.98 3.36
N SER A 148 5.10 5.00 4.04
CA SER A 148 5.73 6.19 3.45
C SER A 148 7.24 6.03 3.58
N LEU A 149 7.94 5.94 2.45
CA LEU A 149 9.38 5.64 2.42
C LEU A 149 10.21 6.89 2.71
N GLY A 150 11.08 6.79 3.73
CA GLY A 150 12.15 7.73 3.98
C GLY A 150 13.43 7.39 3.23
N HIS A 151 14.41 8.30 3.24
CA HIS A 151 15.66 8.16 2.49
C HIS A 151 16.74 7.33 3.18
N ASP A 152 16.65 7.09 4.51
CA ASP A 152 17.64 6.30 5.26
C ASP A 152 17.32 4.79 5.16
N PRO A 153 18.16 3.97 4.48
CA PRO A 153 17.90 2.54 4.31
C PRO A 153 17.97 1.73 5.61
N MET A 154 18.83 2.12 6.56
CA MET A 154 18.99 1.41 7.83
C MET A 154 17.79 1.65 8.74
N ARG A 155 17.34 2.91 8.86
CA ARG A 155 16.12 3.23 9.63
C ARG A 155 14.88 2.60 9.01
N ARG A 156 14.80 2.60 7.67
CA ARG A 156 13.73 1.94 6.93
C ARG A 156 13.62 0.45 7.29
N GLU A 157 14.74 -0.27 7.30
CA GLU A 157 14.74 -1.71 7.64
C GLU A 157 14.17 -1.96 9.05
N ILE A 158 14.56 -1.16 10.04
CA ILE A 158 14.07 -1.28 11.42
C ILE A 158 12.54 -1.08 11.46
N VAL A 159 12.04 0.04 10.93
CA VAL A 159 10.60 0.36 10.95
C VAL A 159 9.77 -0.70 10.24
N LEU A 160 10.26 -1.19 9.10
CA LEU A 160 9.58 -2.21 8.32
C LEU A 160 9.53 -3.56 9.03
N ASN A 161 10.63 -3.98 9.67
CA ASN A 161 10.67 -5.21 10.46
C ASN A 161 9.76 -5.13 11.69
N ASP A 162 9.72 -3.98 12.37
CA ASP A 162 8.82 -3.74 13.51
C ASP A 162 7.36 -3.79 13.07
N ALA A 163 7.02 -3.18 11.94
CA ALA A 163 5.66 -3.20 11.40
C ALA A 163 5.20 -4.61 10.98
N VAL A 164 6.10 -5.45 10.46
CA VAL A 164 5.81 -6.86 10.17
C VAL A 164 5.62 -7.64 11.46
N SER A 165 6.50 -7.47 12.44
CA SER A 165 6.43 -8.17 13.73
C SER A 165 5.16 -7.80 14.51
N ALA A 166 4.70 -6.55 14.39
CA ALA A 166 3.45 -6.07 14.96
C ALA A 166 2.20 -6.44 14.15
N GLY A 167 2.33 -7.18 13.03
CA GLY A 167 1.22 -7.59 12.18
C GLY A 167 0.55 -6.45 11.39
N LYS A 168 1.16 -5.26 11.35
CA LYS A 168 0.66 -4.11 10.59
C LYS A 168 0.88 -4.29 9.10
N LEU A 169 2.03 -4.85 8.71
CA LEU A 169 2.36 -5.12 7.30
C LEU A 169 2.58 -6.61 7.06
N PRO A 170 2.13 -7.17 5.93
CA PRO A 170 2.44 -8.54 5.58
C PRO A 170 3.90 -8.65 5.10
N ALA A 171 4.65 -9.63 5.63
CA ALA A 171 6.08 -9.82 5.31
C ALA A 171 6.41 -9.86 3.80
N PRO A 172 5.62 -10.51 2.92
CA PRO A 172 5.89 -10.51 1.47
C PRO A 172 5.83 -9.10 0.83
N LYS A 173 4.97 -8.21 1.35
CA LYS A 173 4.79 -6.83 0.85
C LYS A 173 5.96 -5.92 1.22
N VAL A 174 6.83 -6.36 2.12
CA VAL A 174 7.94 -5.55 2.66
C VAL A 174 9.30 -5.97 2.07
N ALA A 175 9.43 -7.22 1.62
CA ALA A 175 10.69 -7.79 1.15
C ALA A 175 11.37 -7.00 0.00
N HIS A 176 10.60 -6.32 -0.86
CA HIS A 176 11.13 -5.52 -1.97
C HIS A 176 11.51 -4.08 -1.58
N LEU A 177 11.13 -3.66 -0.36
CA LEU A 177 11.43 -2.33 0.19
C LEU A 177 12.67 -2.33 1.09
N LEU A 178 13.11 -3.52 1.51
CA LEU A 178 14.31 -3.73 2.28
C LEU A 178 15.57 -3.65 1.40
N PRO A 179 16.70 -3.18 1.94
CA PRO A 179 17.98 -3.32 1.25
C PRO A 179 18.22 -4.80 0.91
N PRO A 180 18.79 -5.10 -0.26
CA PRO A 180 19.12 -6.48 -0.61
C PRO A 180 20.07 -7.05 0.46
N PRO A 181 19.88 -8.32 0.87
CA PRO A 181 20.68 -8.91 1.93
C PRO A 181 22.17 -8.81 1.59
N ASP A 182 22.99 -8.52 2.61
CA ASP A 182 24.45 -8.54 2.53
C ASP A 182 24.92 -9.94 2.17
N LYS A 183 24.94 -10.25 0.87
CA LYS A 183 25.68 -11.41 0.39
C LYS A 183 27.15 -11.07 0.63
N PRO A 184 27.91 -11.87 1.40
CA PRO A 184 29.34 -11.67 1.50
C PRO A 184 29.88 -11.63 0.07
N VAL A 185 30.65 -10.59 -0.23
CA VAL A 185 31.19 -10.40 -1.57
C VAL A 185 32.24 -11.49 -1.78
N THR A 186 31.80 -12.64 -2.27
CA THR A 186 32.68 -13.73 -2.66
C THR A 186 33.57 -13.26 -3.82
N GLU A 187 34.80 -13.76 -3.89
CA GLU A 187 35.71 -13.46 -5.00
C GLU A 187 35.09 -13.81 -6.36
N GLU A 188 34.23 -14.82 -6.38
CA GLU A 188 33.43 -15.21 -7.54
C GLU A 188 32.39 -14.16 -7.92
N GLY A 189 31.69 -13.58 -6.92
CA GLY A 189 30.77 -12.46 -7.11
C GLY A 189 31.45 -11.20 -7.65
N LYS A 190 32.68 -10.88 -7.20
CA LYS A 190 33.48 -9.77 -7.75
C LYS A 190 33.82 -10.01 -9.22
N ARG A 191 34.27 -11.22 -9.56
CA ARG A 191 34.60 -11.61 -10.94
C ARG A 191 33.38 -11.51 -11.85
N GLN A 192 32.22 -11.96 -11.37
CA GLN A 192 30.98 -11.92 -12.15
C GLN A 192 30.49 -10.48 -12.38
N ARG A 193 30.52 -9.61 -11.35
CA ARG A 193 30.23 -8.18 -11.51
C ARG A 193 31.18 -7.51 -12.50
N LYS A 194 32.48 -7.80 -12.43
CA LYS A 194 33.49 -7.25 -13.37
C LYS A 194 33.21 -7.67 -14.82
N LYS A 195 32.80 -8.92 -15.05
CA LYS A 195 32.39 -9.43 -16.37
C LYS A 195 31.11 -8.76 -16.89
N VAL A 196 30.11 -8.56 -16.03
CA VAL A 196 28.87 -7.87 -16.42
C VAL A 196 29.14 -6.41 -16.77
N VAL A 197 29.95 -5.70 -15.95
CA VAL A 197 30.32 -4.32 -16.21
C VAL A 197 31.15 -4.18 -17.49
N SER A 198 32.09 -5.09 -17.76
CA SER A 198 32.83 -5.07 -19.04
C SER A 198 31.90 -5.32 -20.21
N HIS A 199 31.01 -6.31 -20.11
CA HIS A 199 30.05 -6.61 -21.18
C HIS A 199 29.09 -5.44 -21.47
N LEU A 200 28.60 -4.77 -20.42
CA LEU A 200 27.77 -3.56 -20.58
C LEU A 200 28.55 -2.40 -21.20
N ARG A 201 29.82 -2.22 -20.80
CA ARG A 201 30.71 -1.21 -21.41
C ARG A 201 30.95 -1.52 -22.89
N ASP A 202 31.10 -2.79 -23.26
CA ASP A 202 31.26 -3.20 -24.66
C ASP A 202 29.97 -2.98 -25.47
N ILE A 203 28.79 -3.19 -24.88
CA ILE A 203 27.50 -2.90 -25.52
C ILE A 203 27.31 -1.38 -25.71
N ILE A 204 27.65 -0.57 -24.70
CA ILE A 204 27.54 0.89 -24.76
C ILE A 204 28.54 1.47 -25.77
N ASN A 205 29.74 0.88 -25.86
CA ASN A 205 30.79 1.31 -26.78
C ASN A 205 30.68 0.65 -28.17
N GLN A 206 29.70 -0.22 -28.43
CA GLN A 206 29.43 -0.69 -29.78
C GLN A 206 28.92 0.49 -30.62
N PRO A 207 29.63 0.90 -31.67
CA PRO A 207 29.22 2.04 -32.46
C PRO A 207 27.96 1.68 -33.25
N VAL A 208 26.88 2.41 -32.96
CA VAL A 208 25.64 2.47 -33.75
C VAL A 208 25.94 2.77 -35.24
N ASP A 209 27.11 3.35 -35.51
CA ASP A 209 27.63 3.65 -36.86
C ASP A 209 27.87 2.42 -37.72
N SER A 210 28.24 1.27 -37.16
CA SER A 210 28.53 0.05 -37.95
C SER A 210 27.30 -0.42 -38.75
N LYS A 211 26.12 -0.43 -38.11
CA LYS A 211 24.85 -0.74 -38.79
C LYS A 211 24.36 0.40 -39.68
N ALA A 212 24.67 1.65 -39.34
CA ALA A 212 24.30 2.81 -40.16
C ALA A 212 25.13 2.89 -41.45
N GLN A 213 26.42 2.56 -41.39
CA GLN A 213 27.35 2.56 -42.51
C GLN A 213 27.05 1.41 -43.48
N GLN A 214 26.75 0.21 -42.97
CA GLN A 214 26.26 -0.91 -43.80
C GLN A 214 24.96 -0.56 -44.55
N ARG A 215 24.05 0.20 -43.93
CA ARG A 215 22.82 0.67 -44.58
C ARG A 215 23.09 1.72 -45.67
N ARG A 216 24.09 2.59 -45.49
CA ARG A 216 24.50 3.58 -46.50
C ARG A 216 25.15 2.90 -47.70
N GLU A 217 26.10 1.99 -47.46
CA GLU A 217 26.77 1.22 -48.51
C GLU A 217 25.81 0.32 -49.29
N ALA A 218 24.81 -0.27 -48.63
CA ALA A 218 23.79 -1.06 -49.30
C ALA A 218 22.92 -0.22 -50.26
N ARG A 219 22.54 1.00 -49.85
CA ARG A 219 21.75 1.92 -50.69
C ARG A 219 22.54 2.41 -51.89
N GLU A 220 23.81 2.75 -51.70
CA GLU A 220 24.69 3.16 -52.80
C GLU A 220 24.90 2.04 -53.83
N ARG A 221 25.05 0.79 -53.37
CA ARG A 221 25.14 -0.39 -54.27
C ARG A 221 23.85 -0.64 -55.04
N GLU A 222 22.70 -0.42 -54.39
CA GLU A 222 21.39 -0.59 -55.01
C GLU A 222 21.11 0.51 -56.05
N GLU A 223 21.46 1.76 -55.74
CA GLU A 223 21.37 2.89 -56.67
C GLU A 223 22.33 2.75 -57.86
N ALA A 224 23.55 2.27 -57.63
CA ALA A 224 24.51 1.97 -58.70
C ALA A 224 23.96 0.88 -59.65
N ARG A 225 23.41 -0.22 -59.10
CA ARG A 225 22.74 -1.26 -59.90
C ARG A 225 21.56 -0.70 -60.70
N ARG A 226 20.73 0.15 -60.08
CA ARG A 226 19.59 0.79 -60.75
C ARG A 226 20.06 1.70 -61.89
N ARG A 227 21.16 2.43 -61.71
CA ARG A 227 21.74 3.32 -62.71
C ARG A 227 22.34 2.54 -63.89
N GLU A 228 23.01 1.42 -63.64
CA GLU A 228 23.48 0.51 -64.70
C GLU A 228 22.32 -0.09 -65.51
N LEU A 229 21.26 -0.55 -64.84
CA LEU A 229 20.07 -1.07 -65.51
C LEU A 229 19.37 -0.02 -66.38
N LEU A 230 19.30 1.23 -65.91
CA LEU A 230 18.75 2.35 -66.68
C LEU A 230 19.65 2.75 -67.86
N ALA A 231 20.97 2.61 -67.74
CA ALA A 231 21.90 2.83 -68.85
C ALA A 231 21.78 1.75 -69.93
N GLN A 232 21.60 0.48 -69.54
CA GLN A 232 21.37 -0.63 -70.48
C GLN A 232 19.98 -0.55 -71.16
N ALA A 233 18.98 0.03 -70.50
CA ALA A 233 17.66 0.27 -71.09
C ALA A 233 17.59 1.55 -71.95
N GLY A 234 18.66 2.36 -71.95
CA GLY A 234 18.75 3.67 -72.61
C GLY A 234 19.49 3.69 -73.95
N GLU A 235 19.88 2.54 -74.51
CA GLU A 235 20.35 2.47 -75.91
C GLU A 235 19.15 2.33 -76.86
N PRO A 236 18.74 3.39 -77.58
CA PRO A 236 17.82 3.22 -78.69
C PRO A 236 18.54 2.54 -79.86
N LEU A 237 17.97 1.42 -80.31
CA LEU A 237 18.16 0.80 -81.62
C LEU A 237 18.02 1.85 -82.74
N ALA A 238 19.11 2.55 -83.07
CA ALA A 238 19.20 3.37 -84.27
C ALA A 238 19.54 2.46 -85.46
N ALA A 239 18.53 1.74 -85.94
CA ALA A 239 18.53 1.13 -87.25
C ALA A 239 17.17 1.39 -87.90
N THR A 240 17.10 2.35 -88.84
CA THR A 240 16.56 2.20 -90.21
C THR A 240 16.07 3.53 -90.82
N GLY A 241 16.62 3.85 -92.01
CA GLY A 241 15.98 4.67 -93.07
C GLY A 241 16.22 6.19 -93.00
N GLY A 242 16.72 6.88 -94.03
CA GLY A 242 17.15 6.49 -95.37
C GLY A 242 17.38 7.72 -96.26
N ARG A 243 18.22 7.50 -97.27
CA ARG A 243 18.58 8.33 -98.45
C ARG A 243 19.53 9.51 -98.23
#